data_AF-A0A4R2F9C6-F1
#
_entry.id   AF-A0A4R2F9C6-F1
#
_cell.length_a   1.000
_cell.length_b   1.000
_cell.length_c   1.000
_cell.angle_alpha   90.00
_cell.angle_beta   90.00
_cell.angle_gamma   90.00
#
_symmetry.space_group_name_H-M   'P 1'
#
loop_
_entity.id
_entity.type
_entity.pdbx_description
1 polymer ?
#
loop_
_entity_poly.entity_id
_entity_poly.type
_entity_poly.pdbx_seq_one_letter_code
_entity_poly.pdbx_strand_id
1 'polypeptide(L)'
;MSAYPLNPIEFCALRWSLGLDEALAAQLLKVSIETLKQWEDGSQPITELAQKQLLDIDDIIEMQVLNTCDGIEAMFKKEPKRRLAFVVYPSQAIYTQYNPEFLSSLPLTELYTTAAWRIKKECKLVLEVEIALVPLDVDSYKAFREQAGLGESRESRAKWAASQLS
;
A
#
# COMPACT_ATOMS: atom_id res chain seq x y z
N MET A 1 4.67 -13.16 20.95
CA MET A 1 4.95 -11.94 21.74
C MET A 1 6.00 -11.17 20.98
N SER A 2 5.76 -9.91 20.62
CA SER A 2 6.84 -9.06 20.09
C SER A 2 7.93 -8.98 21.15
N ALA A 3 9.18 -9.25 20.77
CA ALA A 3 10.31 -9.23 21.71
C ALA A 3 10.69 -7.79 22.15
N TYR A 4 10.05 -6.76 21.59
CA TYR A 4 10.38 -5.36 21.82
C TYR A 4 9.12 -4.49 21.89
N PRO A 5 8.70 -4.02 23.07
CA PRO A 5 7.64 -3.03 23.18
C PRO A 5 8.10 -1.70 22.58
N LEU A 6 7.26 -1.08 21.75
CA LEU A 6 7.54 0.20 21.12
C LEU A 6 7.43 1.33 22.16
N ASN A 7 8.42 2.21 22.17
CA ASN A 7 8.33 3.48 22.89
C ASN A 7 7.49 4.52 22.10
N PRO A 8 7.14 5.68 22.69
CA PRO A 8 6.29 6.68 22.04
C PRO A 8 6.79 7.15 20.67
N ILE A 9 8.10 7.41 20.53
CA ILE A 9 8.66 7.90 19.27
C ILE A 9 8.75 6.80 18.21
N GLU A 10 9.02 5.56 18.61
CA GLU A 10 8.99 4.40 17.71
C GLU A 10 7.58 4.14 17.17
N PHE A 11 6.57 4.23 18.03
CA PHE A 11 5.17 4.07 17.62
C PHE A 11 4.72 5.19 16.67
N CYS A 12 5.09 6.43 16.96
CA CYS A 12 4.83 7.58 16.09
C CYS A 12 5.52 7.43 14.72
N ALA A 13 6.80 7.03 14.72
CA ALA A 13 7.57 6.79 13.50
C ALA A 13 6.98 5.63 12.67
N LEU A 14 6.55 4.54 13.31
CA LEU A 14 5.86 3.44 12.65
C LEU A 14 4.58 3.93 11.96
N ARG A 15 3.72 4.68 12.67
CA ARG A 15 2.50 5.27 12.10
C ARG A 15 2.81 6.12 10.85
N TRP A 16 3.80 7.02 10.94
CA TRP A 16 4.21 7.84 9.79
C TRP A 16 4.76 7.00 8.63
N SER A 17 5.53 5.95 8.92
CA SER A 17 6.07 5.06 7.89
C SER A 17 5.00 4.27 7.13
N LEU A 18 3.83 4.10 7.74
CA LEU A 18 2.63 3.49 7.15
C LEU A 18 1.77 4.50 6.38
N GLY A 19 2.20 5.77 6.29
CA GLY A 19 1.46 6.83 5.59
C GLY A 19 0.19 7.27 6.31
N LEU A 20 0.07 6.98 7.62
CA LEU A 20 -1.13 7.28 8.40
C LEU A 20 -0.99 8.63 9.12
N ASP A 21 -1.98 9.50 8.93
CA ASP A 21 -2.17 10.65 9.82
C ASP A 21 -2.85 10.22 11.14
N GLU A 22 -3.08 11.19 12.02
CA GLU A 22 -3.70 10.92 13.33
C GLU A 22 -5.14 10.41 13.19
N ALA A 23 -5.91 10.91 12.23
CA ALA A 23 -7.31 10.56 12.05
C ALA A 23 -7.46 9.12 11.53
N LEU A 24 -6.66 8.76 10.52
CA LEU A 24 -6.63 7.43 9.94
C LEU A 24 -6.11 6.39 10.93
N ALA A 25 -5.05 6.71 11.68
CA ALA A 25 -4.53 5.81 12.70
C ALA A 25 -5.52 5.61 13.85
N ALA A 26 -6.17 6.68 14.33
CA ALA A 26 -7.21 6.58 15.35
C ALA A 26 -8.40 5.72 14.88
N GLN A 27 -8.83 5.89 13.62
CA GLN A 27 -9.86 5.06 13.01
C GLN A 27 -9.45 3.59 12.94
N LEU A 28 -8.24 3.31 12.45
CA LEU A 28 -7.70 1.96 12.30
C LEU A 28 -7.59 1.23 13.64
N LEU A 29 -7.08 1.92 14.66
CA LEU A 29 -6.86 1.41 16.01
C LEU A 29 -8.12 1.46 16.88
N LYS A 30 -9.20 2.08 16.39
CA LYS A 30 -10.48 2.25 17.08
C LYS A 30 -10.34 2.97 18.43
N VAL A 31 -9.53 4.02 18.44
CA VAL A 31 -9.31 4.92 19.60
C VAL A 31 -9.63 6.36 19.23
N SER A 32 -9.66 7.26 20.22
CA SER A 32 -9.75 8.69 19.93
C SER A 32 -8.40 9.24 19.49
N ILE A 33 -8.41 10.36 18.76
CA ILE A 33 -7.19 11.11 18.41
C ILE A 33 -6.44 11.55 19.68
N GLU A 34 -7.17 11.88 20.75
CA GLU A 34 -6.56 12.27 22.02
C GLU A 34 -5.77 11.12 22.67
N THR A 35 -6.35 9.91 22.68
CA THR A 35 -5.64 8.71 23.16
C THR A 35 -4.39 8.43 22.33
N LEU A 36 -4.49 8.53 21.00
CA LEU A 36 -3.33 8.36 20.12
C LEU A 36 -2.21 9.37 20.45
N LYS A 37 -2.55 10.64 20.70
CA LYS A 37 -1.57 11.68 21.07
C LYS A 37 -0.89 11.38 22.41
N GLN A 38 -1.67 10.98 23.41
CA GLN A 38 -1.15 10.61 24.73
C GLN A 38 -0.20 9.40 24.67
N TRP A 39 -0.40 8.49 23.71
CA TRP A 39 0.52 7.40 23.44
C TRP A 39 1.83 7.88 22.82
N GLU A 40 1.76 8.80 21.87
CA GLU A 40 2.92 9.32 21.12
C GLU A 40 3.74 10.36 21.88
N ASP A 41 3.14 11.08 22.84
CA ASP A 41 3.84 11.98 23.76
C ASP A 41 4.34 11.29 25.04
N GLY A 42 3.95 10.02 25.26
CA GLY A 42 4.34 9.21 26.41
C GLY A 42 3.58 9.48 27.70
N SER A 43 2.51 10.29 27.66
CA SER A 43 1.64 10.55 28.82
C SER A 43 0.78 9.34 29.21
N GLN A 44 0.54 8.42 28.27
CA GLN A 44 -0.17 7.15 28.51
C GLN A 44 0.59 5.99 27.86
N PRO A 45 0.54 4.77 28.45
CA PRO A 45 1.17 3.61 27.87
C PRO A 45 0.43 3.17 26.59
N ILE A 46 1.21 2.83 25.56
CA ILE A 46 0.70 2.24 24.31
C ILE A 46 0.25 0.81 24.60
N THR A 47 -1.00 0.47 24.25
CA THR A 47 -1.50 -0.89 24.44
C THR A 47 -0.77 -1.91 23.56
N GLU A 48 -0.57 -3.13 24.06
CA GLU A 48 0.05 -4.22 23.28
C GLU A 48 -0.71 -4.52 21.98
N LEU A 49 -2.05 -4.43 22.02
CA LEU A 49 -2.88 -4.64 20.85
C LEU A 49 -2.63 -3.60 19.75
N ALA A 50 -2.49 -2.32 20.11
CA ALA A 50 -2.21 -1.26 19.14
C ALA A 50 -0.82 -1.42 18.51
N GLN A 51 0.19 -1.74 19.32
CA GLN A 51 1.54 -2.03 18.82
C GLN A 51 1.52 -3.21 17.85
N LYS A 52 0.90 -4.32 18.26
CA LYS A 52 0.76 -5.51 17.43
C LYS A 52 0.05 -5.20 16.11
N GLN A 53 -1.03 -4.44 16.14
CA GLN A 53 -1.80 -4.14 14.94
C GLN A 53 -0.98 -3.35 13.91
N LEU A 54 -0.24 -2.32 14.31
CA LEU A 54 0.60 -1.57 13.36
C LEU A 54 1.80 -2.38 12.86
N LEU A 55 2.42 -3.18 13.73
CA LEU A 55 3.53 -4.07 13.35
C LEU A 55 3.07 -5.15 12.36
N ASP A 56 1.93 -5.80 12.62
CA ASP A 56 1.37 -6.81 11.72
C ASP A 56 1.08 -6.21 10.33
N ILE A 57 0.62 -4.95 10.26
CA ILE A 57 0.38 -4.25 8.99
C ILE A 57 1.69 -3.95 8.27
N ASP A 58 2.73 -3.51 8.98
CA ASP A 58 4.05 -3.26 8.39
C ASP A 58 4.64 -4.56 7.82
N ASP A 59 4.54 -5.67 8.55
CA ASP A 59 4.95 -7.01 8.09
C ASP A 59 4.20 -7.44 6.82
N ILE A 60 2.89 -7.18 6.74
CA ILE A 60 2.08 -7.45 5.54
C ILE A 60 2.59 -6.61 4.36
N ILE A 61 2.86 -5.33 4.58
CA ILE A 61 3.39 -4.44 3.54
C ILE A 61 4.75 -4.93 3.06
N GLU A 62 5.68 -5.25 3.97
CA GLU A 62 7.01 -5.75 3.62
C GLU A 62 6.94 -7.06 2.84
N MET A 63 6.10 -8.01 3.27
CA MET A 63 5.90 -9.26 2.54
C MET A 63 5.30 -9.01 1.14
N GLN A 64 4.38 -8.05 0.99
CA GLN A 64 3.85 -7.66 -0.31
C GLN A 64 4.94 -7.02 -1.20
N VAL A 65 5.82 -6.20 -0.63
CA VAL A 65 6.94 -5.58 -1.36
C VAL A 65 7.86 -6.65 -1.92
N LEU A 66 8.31 -7.59 -1.08
CA LEU A 66 9.21 -8.67 -1.47
C LEU A 66 8.59 -9.55 -2.57
N ASN A 67 7.39 -10.08 -2.33
CA ASN A 67 6.70 -10.95 -3.28
C ASN A 67 6.45 -10.27 -4.64
N THR A 68 6.15 -8.96 -4.63
CA THR A 68 5.93 -8.21 -5.87
C THR A 68 7.23 -7.98 -6.63
N CYS A 69 8.32 -7.64 -5.93
CA CYS A 69 9.64 -7.45 -6.56
C CYS A 69 10.15 -8.77 -7.16
N ASP A 70 10.01 -9.89 -6.46
CA ASP A 70 10.34 -11.22 -6.97
C ASP A 70 9.55 -11.57 -8.23
N GLY A 71 8.25 -11.26 -8.25
CA GLY A 71 7.39 -11.42 -9.41
C GLY A 71 7.84 -10.59 -10.63
N ILE A 72 8.25 -9.34 -10.39
CA ILE A 72 8.78 -8.44 -11.44
C ILE A 72 10.13 -8.95 -11.96
N GLU A 73 11.03 -9.41 -11.09
CA GLU A 73 12.29 -10.01 -11.50
C GLU A 73 12.05 -11.25 -12.36
N ALA A 74 11.15 -12.14 -11.93
CA ALA A 74 10.79 -13.34 -12.68
C ALA A 74 10.18 -13.03 -14.06
N MET A 75 9.39 -11.95 -14.17
CA MET A 75 8.87 -11.46 -15.44
C MET A 75 10.00 -11.02 -16.38
N PHE A 76 10.97 -10.24 -15.88
CA PHE A 76 12.09 -9.75 -16.70
C PHE A 76 13.16 -10.80 -17.05
N LYS A 77 13.08 -12.00 -16.47
CA LYS A 77 13.82 -13.16 -16.97
C LYS A 77 13.25 -13.71 -18.28
N LYS A 78 11.98 -13.40 -18.60
CA LYS A 78 11.27 -13.86 -19.79
C LYS A 78 11.01 -12.75 -20.82
N GLU A 79 10.97 -11.50 -20.36
CA GLU A 79 10.65 -10.32 -21.17
C GLU A 79 11.73 -9.24 -21.04
N PRO A 80 11.97 -8.41 -22.06
CA PRO A 80 12.91 -7.31 -21.94
C PRO A 80 12.48 -6.31 -20.87
N LYS A 81 13.47 -5.77 -20.14
CA LYS A 81 13.25 -4.69 -19.17
C LYS A 81 12.58 -3.49 -19.83
N ARG A 82 11.57 -2.96 -19.15
CA ARG A 82 10.83 -1.76 -19.55
C ARG A 82 10.34 -1.01 -18.33
N ARG A 83 9.94 0.25 -18.53
CA ARG A 83 9.20 1.01 -17.53
C ARG A 83 7.85 0.31 -17.26
N LEU A 84 7.52 0.08 -16.00
CA LEU A 84 6.27 -0.55 -15.58
C LEU A 84 5.31 0.47 -14.98
N ALA A 85 4.01 0.20 -15.11
CA ALA A 85 2.96 0.91 -14.38
C ALA A 85 2.52 0.05 -13.19
N PHE A 86 2.26 0.67 -12.06
CA PHE A 86 1.67 0.04 -10.89
C PHE A 86 0.43 0.84 -10.49
N VAL A 87 -0.73 0.20 -10.51
CA VAL A 87 -2.01 0.86 -10.24
C VAL A 87 -2.12 1.19 -8.76
N VAL A 88 -2.49 2.43 -8.43
CA VAL A 88 -2.85 2.86 -7.08
C VAL A 88 -4.26 3.43 -7.06
N TYR A 89 -4.88 3.55 -5.89
CA TYR A 89 -6.29 3.89 -5.76
C TYR A 89 -6.43 5.24 -5.04
N PRO A 90 -6.85 6.32 -5.73
CA PRO A 90 -6.75 7.68 -5.20
C PRO A 90 -7.78 8.02 -4.13
N SER A 91 -8.75 7.13 -3.86
CA SER A 91 -9.72 7.31 -2.77
C SER A 91 -10.09 5.97 -2.14
N GLN A 92 -10.50 6.02 -0.87
CA GLN A 92 -10.97 4.85 -0.14
C GLN A 92 -12.14 4.14 -0.84
N ALA A 93 -13.06 4.90 -1.45
CA ALA A 93 -14.21 4.34 -2.17
C ALA A 93 -13.79 3.53 -3.41
N ILE A 94 -12.80 4.02 -4.16
CA ILE A 94 -12.27 3.28 -5.32
C ILE A 94 -11.47 2.07 -4.83
N TYR A 95 -10.65 2.24 -3.78
CA TYR A 95 -9.88 1.16 -3.21
C TYR A 95 -10.75 -0.02 -2.77
N THR A 96 -11.81 0.23 -2.01
CA THR A 96 -12.73 -0.82 -1.54
C THR A 96 -13.48 -1.50 -2.67
N GLN A 97 -13.85 -0.76 -3.72
CA GLN A 97 -14.53 -1.31 -4.88
C GLN A 97 -13.66 -2.31 -5.66
N TYR A 98 -12.37 -2.03 -5.83
CA TYR A 98 -11.49 -2.79 -6.72
C TYR A 98 -10.54 -3.76 -6.02
N ASN A 99 -10.47 -3.75 -4.69
CA ASN A 99 -9.54 -4.55 -3.90
C ASN A 99 -10.20 -5.25 -2.69
N PRO A 100 -11.39 -5.89 -2.84
CA PRO A 100 -12.08 -6.52 -1.72
C PRO A 100 -11.22 -7.53 -0.94
N GLU A 101 -10.30 -8.21 -1.62
CA GLU A 101 -9.37 -9.19 -1.07
C GLU A 101 -8.30 -8.61 -0.14
N PHE A 102 -7.95 -7.32 -0.31
CA PHE A 102 -6.96 -6.65 0.53
C PHE A 102 -7.57 -5.97 1.77
N LEU A 103 -8.89 -5.79 1.82
CA LEU A 103 -9.55 -5.03 2.90
C LEU A 103 -9.41 -5.65 4.29
N SER A 104 -9.17 -6.96 4.37
CA SER A 104 -8.97 -7.65 5.65
C SER A 104 -7.59 -7.38 6.26
N SER A 105 -6.59 -7.08 5.43
CA SER A 105 -5.18 -6.92 5.84
C SER A 105 -4.71 -5.47 5.74
N LEU A 106 -5.05 -4.79 4.65
CA LEU A 106 -4.74 -3.39 4.36
C LEU A 106 -6.06 -2.63 4.16
N PRO A 107 -6.78 -2.27 5.24
CA PRO A 107 -8.13 -1.71 5.14
C PRO A 107 -8.19 -0.30 4.55
N LEU A 108 -7.07 0.44 4.53
CA LEU A 108 -6.99 1.83 4.07
C LEU A 108 -6.14 1.93 2.80
N THR A 109 -6.55 2.79 1.85
CA THR A 109 -5.83 2.97 0.58
C THR A 109 -4.42 3.53 0.76
N GLU A 110 -4.17 4.27 1.83
CA GLU A 110 -2.87 4.82 2.22
C GLU A 110 -1.86 3.70 2.51
N LEU A 111 -2.30 2.59 3.09
CA LEU A 111 -1.46 1.41 3.35
C LEU A 111 -1.03 0.74 2.03
N TYR A 112 -1.97 0.59 1.10
CA TYR A 112 -1.68 0.05 -0.23
C TYR A 112 -0.74 0.99 -1.02
N THR A 113 -0.96 2.30 -0.91
CA THR A 113 -0.11 3.32 -1.55
C THR A 113 1.29 3.32 -0.96
N THR A 114 1.42 3.11 0.36
CA THR A 114 2.70 2.92 1.03
C THR A 114 3.43 1.70 0.48
N ALA A 115 2.75 0.55 0.36
CA ALA A 115 3.32 -0.65 -0.27
C ALA A 115 3.77 -0.38 -1.72
N ALA A 116 2.93 0.30 -2.51
CA ALA A 116 3.25 0.65 -3.90
C ALA A 116 4.50 1.54 -4.01
N TRP A 117 4.65 2.51 -3.10
CA TRP A 117 5.85 3.34 -3.03
C TRP A 117 7.10 2.54 -2.65
N ARG A 118 7.00 1.66 -1.65
CA ARG A 118 8.11 0.77 -1.25
C ARG A 118 8.52 -0.16 -2.40
N ILE A 119 7.55 -0.75 -3.13
CA ILE A 119 7.80 -1.54 -4.35
C ILE A 119 8.54 -0.72 -5.41
N LYS A 120 8.08 0.51 -5.70
CA LYS A 120 8.75 1.39 -6.68
C LYS A 120 10.20 1.66 -6.28
N LYS A 121 10.45 1.94 -5.01
CA LYS A 121 11.80 2.19 -4.48
C LYS A 121 12.68 0.93 -4.60
N GLU A 122 12.18 -0.22 -4.16
CA GLU A 122 12.91 -1.48 -4.15
C GLU A 122 13.27 -1.94 -5.56
N CYS A 123 12.31 -1.91 -6.49
CA CYS A 123 12.55 -2.25 -7.90
C CYS A 123 13.59 -1.33 -8.56
N LYS A 124 13.62 -0.05 -8.18
CA LYS A 124 14.65 0.87 -8.68
C LYS A 124 16.03 0.53 -8.14
N LEU A 125 16.14 0.20 -6.85
CA LEU A 125 17.41 -0.07 -6.18
C LEU A 125 18.00 -1.44 -6.57
N VAL A 126 17.18 -2.49 -6.59
CA VAL A 126 17.66 -3.87 -6.75
C VAL A 126 17.64 -4.32 -8.20
N LEU A 127 16.63 -3.90 -8.97
CA LEU A 127 16.40 -4.39 -10.33
C LEU A 127 16.75 -3.36 -11.42
N GLU A 128 17.07 -2.12 -11.04
CA GLU A 128 17.19 -0.97 -11.93
C GLU A 128 15.94 -0.73 -12.79
N VAL A 129 14.77 -1.16 -12.30
CA VAL A 129 13.49 -1.04 -12.99
C VAL A 129 12.80 0.26 -12.58
N GLU A 130 12.32 1.02 -13.55
CA GLU A 130 11.47 2.17 -13.28
C GLU A 130 10.00 1.77 -13.20
N ILE A 131 9.36 2.07 -12.07
CA ILE A 131 7.92 1.90 -11.87
C ILE A 131 7.27 3.28 -11.75
N ALA A 132 6.20 3.53 -12.50
CA ALA A 132 5.31 4.68 -12.29
C ALA A 132 4.07 4.24 -11.52
N LEU A 133 3.71 4.97 -10.47
CA LEU A 133 2.45 4.77 -9.74
C LEU A 133 1.35 5.51 -10.50
N VAL A 134 0.33 4.79 -10.95
CA VAL A 134 -0.74 5.33 -11.80
C VAL A 134 -2.06 5.28 -11.03
N PRO A 135 -2.63 6.42 -10.61
CA PRO A 135 -3.91 6.45 -9.91
C PRO A 135 -5.03 6.00 -10.86
N LEU A 136 -5.85 5.05 -10.43
CA LEU A 136 -6.96 4.53 -11.23
C LEU A 136 -8.00 5.61 -11.51
N ASP A 137 -8.11 6.01 -12.77
CA ASP A 137 -9.22 6.79 -13.31
C ASP A 137 -10.30 5.81 -13.78
N VAL A 138 -11.42 5.79 -13.06
CA VAL A 138 -12.48 4.80 -13.27
C VAL A 138 -13.15 4.97 -14.63
N ASP A 139 -13.30 6.21 -15.11
CA ASP A 139 -14.02 6.48 -16.37
C ASP A 139 -13.13 6.17 -17.57
N SER A 140 -11.86 6.59 -17.52
CA SER A 140 -10.84 6.22 -18.50
C SER A 140 -10.64 4.70 -18.56
N TYR A 141 -10.58 4.03 -17.41
CA TYR A 141 -10.45 2.57 -17.35
C TYR A 141 -11.65 1.84 -17.94
N LYS A 142 -12.88 2.31 -17.68
CA LYS A 142 -14.09 1.74 -18.29
C LYS A 142 -14.08 1.89 -19.80
N ALA A 143 -13.77 3.08 -20.31
CA ALA A 143 -13.69 3.34 -21.75
C ALA A 143 -12.63 2.45 -22.42
N PHE A 144 -11.45 2.32 -21.79
CA PHE A 144 -10.38 1.42 -22.27
C PHE A 144 -10.86 -0.03 -22.36
N ARG A 145 -11.55 -0.53 -21.33
CA ARG A 145 -12.06 -1.90 -21.32
C ARG A 145 -13.11 -2.13 -22.39
N GLU A 146 -14.02 -1.19 -22.59
CA GLU A 146 -15.07 -1.28 -23.61
C GLU A 146 -14.46 -1.35 -25.02
N GLN A 147 -13.52 -0.45 -25.32
CA GLN A 147 -12.82 -0.42 -26.62
C GLN A 147 -12.03 -1.71 -26.89
N ALA A 148 -11.44 -2.31 -25.86
CA ALA A 148 -10.62 -3.52 -25.97
C ALA A 148 -11.40 -4.83 -25.76
N GLY A 149 -12.71 -4.77 -25.46
CA GLY A 149 -13.53 -5.96 -25.16
C GLY A 149 -13.08 -6.72 -23.90
N LEU A 150 -12.57 -6.02 -22.88
CA LEU A 150 -11.98 -6.62 -21.68
C LEU A 150 -12.94 -6.62 -20.47
N GLY A 151 -12.93 -7.72 -19.71
CA GLY A 151 -13.57 -7.79 -18.40
C GLY A 151 -12.80 -6.99 -17.33
N GLU A 152 -13.45 -6.73 -16.18
CA GLU A 152 -12.74 -6.19 -15.01
C GLU A 152 -11.83 -7.28 -14.44
N SER A 153 -10.53 -6.98 -14.34
CA SER A 153 -9.56 -7.78 -13.59
C SER A 153 -8.34 -6.92 -13.25
N ARG A 154 -7.46 -7.44 -12.38
CA ARG A 154 -6.17 -6.79 -12.06
C ARG A 154 -5.29 -6.67 -13.32
N GLU A 155 -5.30 -7.66 -14.19
CA GLU A 155 -4.56 -7.66 -15.46
C GLU A 155 -5.10 -6.58 -16.42
N SER A 156 -6.42 -6.42 -16.52
CA SER A 156 -7.03 -5.35 -17.30
C SER A 156 -6.65 -3.97 -16.77
N ARG A 157 -6.63 -3.78 -15.45
CA ARG A 157 -6.14 -2.54 -14.81
C ARG A 157 -4.67 -2.26 -15.14
N ALA A 158 -3.81 -3.29 -15.08
CA ALA A 158 -2.40 -3.16 -15.44
C ALA A 158 -2.19 -2.77 -16.90
N LYS A 159 -2.96 -3.35 -17.83
CA LYS A 159 -2.92 -2.97 -19.26
C LYS A 159 -3.32 -1.52 -19.49
N TRP A 160 -4.40 -1.07 -18.83
CA TRP A 160 -4.82 0.32 -18.87
C TRP A 160 -3.76 1.27 -18.29
N ALA A 161 -3.16 0.92 -17.14
CA ALA A 161 -2.14 1.76 -16.52
C ALA A 161 -0.86 1.84 -17.36
N ALA A 162 -0.50 0.76 -18.05
CA ALA A 162 0.61 0.76 -19.00
C ALA A 162 0.37 1.74 -20.17
N SER A 163 -0.87 1.92 -20.61
CA SER A 163 -1.20 2.92 -21.65
C SER A 163 -1.10 4.37 -21.17
N GLN A 164 -0.94 4.61 -19.87
CA GLN A 164 -0.75 5.95 -19.30
C GLN A 164 0.73 6.37 -19.24
N LEU A 165 1.68 5.49 -19.59
CA LEU A 165 3.12 5.76 -19.48
C LEU A 165 3.72 6.47 -20.69
N SER A 166 2.88 6.92 -21.64
CA SER A 166 3.27 7.59 -22.89
C SER A 166 4.40 8.59 -22.72
#